data_AF-A0A834VTE5-F1
#
_entry.id   AF-A0A834VTE5-F1
#
_cell.length_a   1.000
_cell.length_b   1.000
_cell.length_c   1.000
_cell.angle_alpha   90.00
_cell.angle_beta   90.00
_cell.angle_gamma   90.00
#
_symmetry.space_group_name_H-M   'P 1'
#
loop_
_entity.id
_entity.type
_entity.pdbx_description
1 polymer ?
#
loop_
_entity_poly.entity_id
_entity_poly.type
_entity_poly.pdbx_seq_one_letter_code
_entity_poly.pdbx_strand_id
1 'polypeptide(L)'
;MTDKLLDECASNPVGKNWVDNFVKRTPELRTCWSRPYNHRRAACEDLAAIQRWFDLVKSIKERWGIVDDDIYNFGETGFMMGKILSQIVIISSEGYGKKKRIQPGNREWVTVIQGVGASGRRLPPFVVFAGKVLIDVWFQNLPTDWVLEVSPNGRTNNQLALAWLEHFDTHTKSCTVGGHESHCSVDFQDLCKEKDIIILCMSAHSSHLLQSLDVACFSPLKRAYGDMISGLARNRTH
;
A
#
# COMPACT_ATOMS: atom_id res chain seq x y z
N MET A 1 -5.19 -9.77 37.95
CA MET A 1 -3.96 -9.18 38.53
C MET A 1 -4.33 -8.18 39.62
N THR A 2 -5.28 -7.28 39.35
CA THR A 2 -5.83 -6.31 40.32
C THR A 2 -6.49 -6.98 41.54
N ASP A 3 -7.27 -8.04 41.35
CA ASP A 3 -7.93 -8.72 42.48
C ASP A 3 -6.97 -9.51 43.36
N LYS A 4 -5.83 -9.95 42.82
CA LYS A 4 -4.78 -10.66 43.60
C LYS A 4 -3.98 -9.73 44.52
N LEU A 5 -3.89 -8.43 44.17
CA LEU A 5 -3.26 -7.42 45.02
C LEU A 5 -4.20 -6.92 46.14
N LEU A 6 -5.51 -7.15 46.01
CA LEU A 6 -6.51 -6.75 47.00
C LEU A 6 -6.60 -7.74 48.16
N ASP A 7 -6.41 -9.04 47.90
CA ASP A 7 -6.41 -10.09 48.93
C ASP A 7 -5.32 -9.88 49.99
N GLU A 8 -4.20 -9.23 49.65
CA GLU A 8 -3.12 -8.92 50.61
C GLU A 8 -3.40 -7.68 51.48
N CYS A 9 -4.39 -6.83 51.13
CA CYS A 9 -4.58 -5.52 51.77
C CYS A 9 -5.93 -5.31 52.47
N ALA A 10 -6.79 -6.33 52.56
CA ALA A 10 -8.05 -6.32 53.33
C ALA A 10 -8.85 -4.99 53.22
N SER A 11 -9.04 -4.49 52.00
CA SER A 11 -9.72 -3.21 51.76
C SER A 11 -10.91 -3.35 50.80
N ASN A 12 -11.85 -2.41 50.92
CA ASN A 12 -13.10 -2.40 50.14
C ASN A 12 -12.85 -2.54 48.63
N PRO A 13 -13.72 -3.25 47.89
CA PRO A 13 -13.54 -3.49 46.47
C PRO A 13 -13.39 -2.16 45.72
N VAL A 14 -12.40 -2.10 44.83
CA VAL A 14 -12.13 -0.90 44.05
C VAL A 14 -13.32 -0.59 43.14
N GLY A 15 -13.73 0.68 43.13
CA GLY A 15 -14.85 1.13 42.31
C GLY A 15 -14.60 0.90 40.82
N LYS A 16 -15.67 0.72 40.04
CA LYS A 16 -15.65 0.46 38.60
C LYS A 16 -14.73 1.38 37.78
N ASN A 17 -14.55 2.62 38.23
CA ASN A 17 -13.77 3.66 37.56
C ASN A 17 -12.34 3.80 38.11
N TRP A 18 -11.90 2.93 39.02
CA TRP A 18 -10.60 3.07 39.66
C TRP A 18 -9.44 3.00 38.67
N VAL A 19 -9.50 2.10 37.69
CA VAL A 19 -8.46 1.96 36.66
C VAL A 19 -8.34 3.24 35.81
N ASP A 20 -9.47 3.77 35.35
CA ASP A 20 -9.48 5.02 34.57
C ASP A 20 -8.94 6.20 35.38
N ASN A 21 -9.31 6.30 36.66
CA ASN A 21 -8.82 7.34 37.56
C ASN A 21 -7.35 7.15 37.91
N PHE A 22 -6.88 5.90 38.05
CA PHE A 22 -5.48 5.56 38.29
C PHE A 22 -4.60 5.96 37.11
N VAL A 23 -5.03 5.67 35.88
CA VAL A 23 -4.29 6.09 34.68
C VAL A 23 -4.32 7.61 34.53
N LYS A 24 -5.43 8.29 34.82
CA LYS A 24 -5.52 9.76 34.75
C LYS A 24 -4.64 10.49 35.78
N ARG A 25 -4.45 9.92 36.98
CA ARG A 25 -3.70 10.57 38.06
C ARG A 25 -2.19 10.27 38.05
N THR A 26 -1.75 9.34 37.21
CA THR A 26 -0.34 8.94 37.10
C THR A 26 0.21 9.45 35.75
N PRO A 27 0.93 10.58 35.71
CA PRO A 27 1.37 11.21 34.46
C PRO A 27 2.28 10.33 33.59
N GLU A 28 2.94 9.36 34.20
CA GLU A 28 3.82 8.38 33.55
C GLU A 28 3.05 7.30 32.78
N LEU A 29 1.75 7.15 33.03
CA LEU A 29 0.91 6.14 32.38
C LEU A 29 0.12 6.76 31.23
N ARG A 30 0.17 6.10 30.07
CA ARG A 30 -0.61 6.46 28.89
C ARG A 30 -1.38 5.26 28.39
N THR A 31 -2.68 5.44 28.11
CA THR A 31 -3.43 4.45 27.33
C THR A 31 -3.02 4.53 25.87
N CYS A 32 -2.60 3.40 25.30
CA CYS A 32 -2.36 3.26 23.88
C CYS A 32 -3.21 2.11 23.33
N TRP A 33 -3.73 2.28 22.12
CA TRP A 33 -4.40 1.18 21.43
C TRP A 33 -3.33 0.22 20.91
N SER A 34 -3.29 -1.00 21.46
CA SER A 34 -2.51 -2.07 20.85
C SER A 34 -3.19 -2.50 19.55
N ARG A 35 -2.45 -2.50 18.45
CA ARG A 35 -2.92 -3.03 17.17
C ARG A 35 -2.44 -4.47 17.05
N PRO A 36 -3.31 -5.42 16.68
CA PRO A 36 -2.89 -6.79 16.40
C PRO A 36 -1.76 -6.78 15.36
N TYR A 37 -0.61 -7.33 15.74
CA TYR A 37 0.56 -7.39 14.88
C TYR A 37 0.69 -8.81 14.31
N ASN A 38 0.91 -8.92 13.00
CA ASN A 38 0.97 -10.24 12.38
C ASN A 38 2.28 -10.94 12.78
N HIS A 39 2.18 -12.14 13.36
CA HIS A 39 3.33 -12.94 13.81
C HIS A 39 4.36 -13.17 12.70
N ARG A 40 3.92 -13.41 11.45
CA ARG A 40 4.84 -13.58 10.31
C ARG A 40 5.58 -12.28 9.99
N ARG A 41 4.96 -11.12 10.20
CA ARG A 41 5.64 -9.83 10.04
C ARG A 41 6.69 -9.62 11.11
N ALA A 42 6.38 -9.91 12.37
CA ALA A 42 7.33 -9.84 13.48
C ALA A 42 8.56 -10.74 13.26
N ALA A 43 8.36 -11.95 12.75
CA ALA A 43 9.46 -12.88 12.43
C ALA A 43 10.34 -12.41 11.26
N CYS A 44 9.80 -11.58 10.36
CA CYS A 44 10.53 -11.04 9.20
C CYS A 44 11.28 -9.73 9.52
N GLU A 45 11.17 -9.18 10.72
CA GLU A 45 11.94 -8.01 11.20
C GLU A 45 13.30 -8.40 11.79
N ASP A 46 13.87 -9.52 11.32
CA ASP A 46 15.25 -9.87 11.64
C ASP A 46 16.17 -8.77 11.05
N LEU A 47 16.73 -7.95 11.94
CA LEU A 47 17.68 -6.90 11.58
C LEU A 47 18.84 -7.45 10.75
N ALA A 48 19.28 -8.69 11.01
CA ALA A 48 20.35 -9.30 10.24
C ALA A 48 19.91 -9.63 8.80
N ALA A 49 18.65 -10.05 8.59
CA ALA A 49 18.11 -10.29 7.26
C ALA A 49 17.94 -8.99 6.45
N ILE A 50 17.47 -7.93 7.11
CA ILE A 50 17.34 -6.61 6.50
C ILE A 50 18.72 -6.06 6.14
N GLN A 51 19.70 -6.16 7.05
CA GLN A 51 21.07 -5.71 6.80
C GLN A 51 21.69 -6.46 5.61
N ARG A 52 21.56 -7.80 5.56
CA ARG A 52 22.04 -8.61 4.42
C ARG A 52 21.44 -8.16 3.09
N TRP A 53 20.16 -7.75 3.07
CA TRP A 53 19.52 -7.25 1.87
C TRP A 53 20.10 -5.89 1.43
N PHE A 54 20.31 -4.96 2.36
CA PHE A 54 20.96 -3.68 2.04
C PHE A 54 22.43 -3.86 1.59
N ASP A 55 23.16 -4.79 2.21
CA ASP A 55 24.52 -5.13 1.81
C ASP A 55 24.54 -5.71 0.38
N LEU A 56 23.55 -6.54 0.03
CA LEU A 56 23.38 -7.05 -1.33
C LEU A 56 23.11 -5.93 -2.33
N VAL A 57 22.16 -5.03 -2.03
CA VAL A 57 21.85 -3.85 -2.87
C VAL A 57 23.12 -3.04 -3.10
N LYS A 58 23.88 -2.74 -2.04
CA LYS A 58 25.13 -1.99 -2.12
C LYS A 58 26.17 -2.71 -3.01
N SER A 59 26.34 -4.01 -2.81
CA SER A 59 27.30 -4.81 -3.59
C SER A 59 26.95 -4.85 -5.09
N ILE A 60 25.66 -4.88 -5.44
CA ILE A 60 25.19 -4.89 -6.83
C ILE A 60 25.41 -3.52 -7.46
N LYS A 61 25.09 -2.44 -6.72
CA LYS A 61 25.37 -1.08 -7.19
C LYS A 61 26.85 -0.87 -7.49
N GLU A 62 27.73 -1.31 -6.60
CA GLU A 62 29.18 -1.21 -6.78
C GLU A 62 29.67 -2.08 -7.95
N ARG A 63 29.18 -3.31 -8.06
CA ARG A 63 29.60 -4.27 -9.10
C ARG A 63 29.24 -3.82 -10.51
N TRP A 64 28.07 -3.22 -10.68
CA TRP A 64 27.52 -2.84 -11.99
C TRP A 64 27.55 -1.32 -12.25
N GLY A 65 28.08 -0.54 -11.31
CA GLY A 65 28.18 0.92 -11.45
C GLY A 65 26.83 1.65 -11.46
N ILE A 66 25.82 1.11 -10.78
CA ILE A 66 24.45 1.62 -10.80
C ILE A 66 24.34 2.88 -9.96
N VAL A 67 23.91 3.98 -10.57
CA VAL A 67 23.66 5.25 -9.87
C VAL A 67 22.26 5.28 -9.26
N ASP A 68 22.02 6.15 -8.28
CA ASP A 68 20.72 6.26 -7.62
C ASP A 68 19.58 6.59 -8.60
N ASP A 69 19.87 7.36 -9.66
CA ASP A 69 18.91 7.71 -10.71
C ASP A 69 18.39 6.49 -11.49
N ASP A 70 19.13 5.38 -11.46
CA ASP A 70 18.84 4.14 -12.17
C ASP A 70 18.13 3.10 -11.30
N ILE A 71 17.84 3.43 -10.04
CA ILE A 71 17.16 2.55 -9.11
C ILE A 71 15.68 2.89 -9.08
N TYR A 72 14.85 1.90 -9.39
CA TYR A 72 13.40 2.02 -9.36
C TYR A 72 12.81 1.03 -8.37
N ASN A 73 11.83 1.52 -7.63
CA ASN A 73 10.93 0.72 -6.84
C ASN A 73 9.56 0.73 -7.50
N PHE A 74 8.86 -0.41 -7.52
CA PHE A 74 7.50 -0.47 -8.04
C PHE A 74 6.60 -1.27 -7.13
N GLY A 75 5.31 -1.05 -7.26
CA GLY A 75 4.31 -1.78 -6.49
C GLY A 75 2.94 -1.74 -7.14
N GLU A 76 2.09 -2.63 -6.67
CA GLU A 76 0.70 -2.74 -7.10
C GLU A 76 -0.24 -2.21 -6.03
N THR A 77 -1.27 -1.47 -6.43
CA THR A 77 -2.30 -1.04 -5.51
C THR A 77 -3.70 -1.13 -6.13
N GLY A 78 -4.61 -1.77 -5.41
CA GLY A 78 -6.01 -1.91 -5.81
C GLY A 78 -6.90 -0.80 -5.29
N PHE A 79 -7.79 -0.32 -6.16
CA PHE A 79 -8.89 0.58 -5.87
C PHE A 79 -10.21 -0.14 -6.14
N MET A 80 -11.14 -0.02 -5.21
CA MET A 80 -12.52 -0.46 -5.44
C MET A 80 -13.32 0.74 -5.91
N MET A 81 -13.87 0.66 -7.13
CA MET A 81 -14.78 1.65 -7.65
C MET A 81 -16.02 1.73 -6.74
N GLY A 82 -16.54 2.92 -6.49
CA GLY A 82 -17.76 3.11 -5.67
C GLY A 82 -17.60 2.96 -4.15
N LYS A 83 -16.44 2.53 -3.63
CA LYS A 83 -16.24 2.42 -2.18
C LYS A 83 -15.75 3.72 -1.57
N ILE A 84 -16.63 4.38 -0.82
CA ILE A 84 -16.26 5.53 0.03
C ILE A 84 -15.43 5.03 1.22
N LEU A 85 -14.24 5.60 1.44
CA LEU A 85 -13.43 5.31 2.63
C LEU A 85 -14.11 5.84 3.90
N SER A 86 -13.86 5.18 5.03
CA SER A 86 -14.32 5.68 6.34
C SER A 86 -13.67 7.02 6.63
N GLN A 87 -14.49 8.08 6.73
CA GLN A 87 -14.06 9.42 7.08
C GLN A 87 -14.53 9.78 8.50
N ILE A 88 -13.75 10.61 9.19
CA ILE A 88 -14.19 11.26 10.42
C ILE A 88 -15.15 12.38 10.02
N VAL A 89 -16.34 12.41 10.62
CA VAL A 89 -17.35 13.45 10.39
C VAL A 89 -17.64 14.12 11.73
N ILE A 90 -17.55 15.45 11.76
CA ILE A 90 -17.98 16.23 12.93
C ILE A 90 -19.51 16.34 12.86
N ILE A 91 -20.19 15.87 13.90
CA ILE A 91 -21.65 15.96 14.05
C ILE A 91 -21.96 16.79 15.30
N SER A 92 -23.12 17.46 15.32
CA SER A 92 -23.64 18.10 16.54
C SER A 92 -23.77 17.07 17.66
N SER A 93 -23.53 17.48 18.91
CA SER A 93 -23.71 16.66 20.11
C SER A 93 -25.15 16.13 20.26
N GLU A 94 -26.12 16.78 19.62
CA GLU A 94 -27.55 16.43 19.63
C GLU A 94 -27.92 15.45 18.48
N GLY A 95 -26.98 15.14 17.58
CA GLY A 95 -27.22 14.27 16.43
C GLY A 95 -27.26 12.80 16.82
N TYR A 96 -28.45 12.20 16.84
CA TYR A 96 -28.62 10.77 17.06
C TYR A 96 -28.13 9.94 15.86
N GLY A 97 -27.03 9.22 16.06
CA GLY A 97 -26.64 8.06 15.25
C GLY A 97 -25.55 8.29 14.21
N LYS A 98 -24.79 7.22 13.91
CA LYS A 98 -23.82 7.17 12.81
C LYS A 98 -24.59 7.34 11.48
N LYS A 99 -24.54 8.53 10.86
CA LYS A 99 -25.13 8.75 9.54
C LYS A 99 -24.50 7.79 8.52
N LYS A 100 -25.30 6.87 7.98
CA LYS A 100 -24.86 5.94 6.94
C LYS A 100 -24.82 6.69 5.61
N ARG A 101 -23.71 6.58 4.89
CA ARG A 101 -23.60 7.12 3.53
C ARG A 101 -23.99 6.04 2.52
N ILE A 102 -24.79 6.44 1.54
CA ILE A 102 -25.14 5.58 0.40
C ILE A 102 -23.87 5.39 -0.42
N GLN A 103 -23.45 4.13 -0.58
CA GLN A 103 -22.34 3.78 -1.44
C GLN A 103 -22.90 3.45 -2.84
N PRO A 104 -22.29 3.98 -3.91
CA PRO A 104 -22.52 3.46 -5.25
C PRO A 104 -22.33 1.94 -5.26
N GLY A 105 -23.29 1.19 -5.83
CA GLY A 105 -23.30 -0.28 -5.78
C GLY A 105 -22.23 -0.96 -6.64
N ASN A 106 -21.50 -0.22 -7.48
CA ASN A 106 -20.38 -0.78 -8.24
C ASN A 106 -19.25 -1.17 -7.26
N ARG A 107 -18.68 -2.36 -7.43
CA ARG A 107 -17.61 -2.94 -6.60
C ARG A 107 -16.46 -3.49 -7.45
N GLU A 108 -16.38 -3.07 -8.69
CA GLU A 108 -15.30 -3.46 -9.59
C GLU A 108 -13.94 -2.97 -9.06
N TRP A 109 -12.92 -3.80 -9.26
CA TRP A 109 -11.56 -3.50 -8.87
C TRP A 109 -10.81 -2.92 -10.06
N VAL A 110 -10.03 -1.88 -9.77
CA VAL A 110 -9.04 -1.30 -10.66
C VAL A 110 -7.71 -1.42 -9.96
N THR A 111 -6.74 -1.99 -10.65
CA THR A 111 -5.39 -2.18 -10.13
C THR A 111 -4.46 -1.20 -10.82
N VAL A 112 -3.64 -0.50 -10.04
CA VAL A 112 -2.62 0.41 -10.57
C VAL A 112 -1.26 -0.12 -10.18
N ILE A 113 -0.42 -0.35 -11.18
CA ILE A 113 1.00 -0.66 -11.01
C ILE A 113 1.77 0.63 -11.27
N GLN A 114 2.60 1.02 -10.30
CA GLN A 114 3.33 2.29 -10.33
C GLN A 114 4.80 2.04 -9.99
N GLY A 115 5.69 2.53 -10.85
CA GLY A 115 7.13 2.61 -10.58
C GLY A 115 7.58 4.03 -10.28
N VAL A 116 8.52 4.16 -9.33
CA VAL A 116 9.13 5.42 -8.92
C VAL A 116 10.64 5.20 -8.74
N GLY A 117 11.44 6.03 -9.40
CA GLY A 117 12.89 6.07 -9.28
C GLY A 117 13.34 6.76 -7.99
N ALA A 118 14.52 6.43 -7.49
CA ALA A 118 15.10 7.06 -6.30
C ALA A 118 15.37 8.57 -6.48
N SER A 119 15.53 9.04 -7.72
CA SER A 119 15.57 10.47 -8.08
C SER A 119 14.23 11.20 -8.02
N GLY A 120 13.13 10.47 -7.72
CA GLY A 120 11.76 10.99 -7.72
C GLY A 120 11.09 10.97 -9.10
N ARG A 121 11.76 10.47 -10.15
CA ARG A 121 11.13 10.21 -11.45
C ARG A 121 10.00 9.18 -11.27
N ARG A 122 8.85 9.44 -11.86
CA ARG A 122 7.71 8.52 -11.82
C ARG A 122 7.45 7.97 -13.20
N LEU A 123 7.23 6.67 -13.29
CA LEU A 123 6.77 6.06 -14.53
C LEU A 123 5.32 6.46 -14.79
N PRO A 124 4.88 6.50 -16.05
CA PRO A 124 3.46 6.60 -16.32
C PRO A 124 2.72 5.41 -15.69
N PRO A 125 1.55 5.62 -15.07
CA PRO A 125 0.77 4.56 -14.45
C PRO A 125 0.39 3.47 -15.45
N PHE A 126 0.44 2.23 -14.97
CA PHE A 126 -0.10 1.06 -15.68
C PHE A 126 -1.36 0.63 -14.94
N VAL A 127 -2.52 0.77 -15.58
CA VAL A 127 -3.83 0.61 -14.94
C VAL A 127 -4.56 -0.59 -15.54
N VAL A 128 -4.93 -1.55 -14.70
CA VAL A 128 -5.66 -2.75 -15.08
C VAL A 128 -7.09 -2.68 -14.56
N PHE A 129 -8.05 -2.68 -15.49
CA PHE A 129 -9.48 -2.71 -15.18
C PHE A 129 -10.02 -4.14 -15.15
N ALA A 130 -10.97 -4.39 -14.24
CA ALA A 130 -11.78 -5.60 -14.32
C ALA A 130 -12.69 -5.53 -15.56
N GLY A 131 -12.53 -6.46 -16.51
CA GLY A 131 -13.32 -6.48 -17.73
C GLY A 131 -12.73 -7.34 -18.85
N LYS A 132 -13.31 -7.19 -20.04
CA LYS A 132 -12.83 -7.84 -21.28
C LYS A 132 -12.36 -6.85 -22.34
N VAL A 133 -12.93 -5.64 -22.34
CA VAL A 133 -12.69 -4.60 -23.35
C VAL A 133 -12.74 -3.26 -22.64
N LEU A 134 -11.81 -2.36 -22.99
CA LEU A 134 -11.87 -0.96 -22.61
C LEU A 134 -12.80 -0.22 -23.55
N ILE A 135 -13.68 0.60 -22.99
CA ILE A 135 -14.55 1.47 -23.77
C ILE A 135 -13.91 2.85 -23.79
N ASP A 136 -13.25 3.20 -24.89
CA ASP A 136 -12.42 4.42 -25.03
C ASP A 136 -13.15 5.71 -24.62
N VAL A 137 -14.46 5.79 -24.86
CA VAL A 137 -15.30 6.95 -24.52
C VAL A 137 -15.29 7.27 -23.02
N TRP A 138 -15.00 6.30 -22.16
CA TRP A 138 -14.90 6.49 -20.71
C TRP A 138 -13.63 7.21 -20.27
N PHE A 139 -12.61 7.25 -21.13
CA PHE A 139 -11.28 7.75 -20.83
C PHE A 139 -11.01 9.04 -21.60
N GLN A 140 -11.50 10.16 -21.08
CA GLN A 140 -11.32 11.47 -21.70
C GLN A 140 -10.14 12.21 -21.06
N ASN A 141 -9.28 12.82 -21.88
CA ASN A 141 -8.16 13.66 -21.45
C ASN A 141 -7.11 12.95 -20.57
N LEU A 142 -6.90 11.64 -20.77
CA LEU A 142 -5.78 10.95 -20.13
C LEU A 142 -4.47 11.24 -20.87
N PRO A 143 -3.34 11.31 -20.15
CA PRO A 143 -2.03 11.36 -20.78
C PRO A 143 -1.80 10.13 -21.68
N THR A 144 -1.15 10.34 -22.82
CA THR A 144 -0.94 9.30 -23.86
C THR A 144 0.09 8.25 -23.47
N ASP A 145 0.89 8.51 -22.45
CA ASP A 145 1.91 7.62 -21.92
C ASP A 145 1.36 6.65 -20.86
N TRP A 146 0.10 6.79 -20.46
CA TRP A 146 -0.55 5.84 -19.55
C TRP A 146 -0.93 4.57 -20.30
N VAL A 147 -0.70 3.43 -19.67
CA VAL A 147 -1.12 2.14 -20.20
C VAL A 147 -2.39 1.70 -19.48
N LEU A 148 -3.44 1.45 -20.26
CA LEU A 148 -4.70 0.91 -19.77
C LEU A 148 -4.86 -0.51 -20.31
N GLU A 149 -5.04 -1.45 -19.41
CA GLU A 149 -5.22 -2.87 -19.72
C GLU A 149 -6.45 -3.43 -19.00
N VAL A 150 -6.85 -4.64 -19.39
CA VAL A 150 -7.98 -5.35 -18.78
C VAL A 150 -7.62 -6.74 -18.35
N SER A 151 -8.23 -7.19 -17.25
CA SER A 151 -8.23 -8.60 -16.88
C SER A 151 -9.60 -9.02 -16.33
N PRO A 152 -9.99 -10.31 -16.40
CA PRO A 152 -11.32 -10.74 -16.00
C PRO A 152 -11.74 -10.35 -14.58
N ASN A 153 -10.78 -10.18 -13.67
CA ASN A 153 -11.00 -9.86 -12.26
C ASN A 153 -10.30 -8.56 -11.83
N GLY A 154 -9.67 -7.82 -12.75
CA GLY A 154 -8.90 -6.61 -12.48
C GLY A 154 -7.59 -6.87 -11.73
N ARG A 155 -7.14 -8.12 -11.61
CA ARG A 155 -5.83 -8.47 -11.01
C ARG A 155 -4.78 -8.67 -12.09
N THR A 156 -3.53 -8.44 -11.72
CA THR A 156 -2.36 -8.71 -12.55
C THR A 156 -2.18 -10.22 -12.76
N ASN A 157 -1.68 -10.58 -13.94
CA ASN A 157 -1.29 -11.95 -14.31
C ASN A 157 0.09 -11.91 -14.99
N ASN A 158 0.66 -13.06 -15.34
CA ASN A 158 2.00 -13.12 -15.92
C ASN A 158 2.12 -12.33 -17.24
N GLN A 159 1.10 -12.34 -18.09
CA GLN A 159 1.10 -11.58 -19.35
C GLN A 159 1.12 -10.07 -19.10
N LEU A 160 0.31 -9.60 -18.15
CA LEU A 160 0.29 -8.20 -17.72
C LEU A 160 1.60 -7.80 -17.03
N ALA A 161 2.24 -8.71 -16.30
CA ALA A 161 3.56 -8.46 -15.71
C ALA A 161 4.63 -8.27 -16.80
N LEU A 162 4.61 -9.09 -17.86
CA LEU A 162 5.51 -8.91 -19.02
C LEU A 162 5.22 -7.59 -19.76
N ALA A 163 3.95 -7.27 -20.00
CA ALA A 163 3.55 -6.01 -20.62
C ALA A 163 3.98 -4.80 -19.77
N TRP A 164 3.86 -4.91 -18.45
CA TRP A 164 4.35 -3.89 -17.53
C TRP A 164 5.88 -3.75 -17.59
N LEU A 165 6.62 -4.85 -17.76
CA LEU A 165 8.08 -4.82 -17.88
C LEU A 165 8.54 -4.15 -19.19
N GLU A 166 7.84 -4.38 -20.31
CA GLU A 166 8.09 -3.66 -21.57
C GLU A 166 7.78 -2.15 -21.42
N HIS A 167 6.70 -1.82 -20.71
CA HIS A 167 6.38 -0.43 -20.37
C HIS A 167 7.45 0.20 -19.49
N PHE A 168 7.95 -0.53 -18.49
CA PHE A 168 9.05 -0.13 -17.63
C PHE A 168 10.29 0.19 -18.48
N ASP A 169 10.78 -0.80 -19.24
CA ASP A 169 11.96 -0.68 -20.12
C ASP A 169 11.85 0.52 -21.07
N THR A 170 10.68 0.71 -21.69
CA THR A 170 10.42 1.84 -22.61
C THR A 170 10.68 3.20 -21.96
N HIS A 171 10.38 3.34 -20.68
CA HIS A 171 10.52 4.59 -19.91
C HIS A 171 11.82 4.66 -19.10
N THR A 172 12.54 3.55 -18.99
CA THR A 172 13.75 3.43 -18.18
C THR A 172 14.96 2.92 -18.95
N LYS A 173 15.03 3.10 -20.28
CA LYS A 173 16.06 2.59 -21.23
C LYS A 173 17.56 2.77 -20.86
N SER A 174 17.89 3.25 -19.66
CA SER A 174 19.25 3.31 -19.09
C SER A 174 19.35 2.88 -17.62
N CYS A 175 18.31 2.31 -17.01
CA CYS A 175 18.22 2.16 -15.56
C CYS A 175 18.10 0.69 -15.10
N THR A 176 19.00 0.29 -14.21
CA THR A 176 19.39 -1.11 -13.97
C THR A 176 18.95 -1.65 -12.61
N VAL A 177 17.88 -1.18 -11.94
CA VAL A 177 17.31 -1.95 -10.80
C VAL A 177 15.79 -1.77 -10.70
N GLY A 178 15.05 -2.88 -10.72
CA GLY A 178 13.62 -2.95 -10.36
C GLY A 178 13.38 -3.93 -9.22
N GLY A 179 12.29 -3.77 -8.44
CA GLY A 179 11.90 -4.78 -7.44
C GLY A 179 10.39 -4.87 -7.17
N HIS A 180 9.78 -6.07 -7.27
CA HIS A 180 9.18 -6.86 -6.16
C HIS A 180 8.38 -8.15 -6.56
N GLU A 181 8.42 -9.16 -5.65
CA GLU A 181 7.63 -10.40 -5.32
C GLU A 181 7.51 -11.71 -6.16
N SER A 182 8.00 -12.78 -5.49
CA SER A 182 7.59 -14.20 -5.29
C SER A 182 7.00 -15.10 -6.39
N HIS A 183 6.49 -14.57 -7.49
CA HIS A 183 5.95 -15.37 -8.60
C HIS A 183 6.56 -14.94 -9.94
N CYS A 184 7.86 -14.68 -9.96
CA CYS A 184 8.59 -14.43 -11.21
C CYS A 184 8.50 -15.69 -12.10
N SER A 185 7.66 -15.65 -13.12
CA SER A 185 7.68 -16.63 -14.20
C SER A 185 9.06 -16.63 -14.86
N VAL A 186 9.44 -17.77 -15.43
CA VAL A 186 10.70 -17.91 -16.18
C VAL A 186 10.79 -16.83 -17.26
N ASP A 187 9.71 -16.63 -18.01
CA ASP A 187 9.60 -15.60 -19.04
C ASP A 187 9.89 -14.18 -18.53
N PHE A 188 9.50 -13.86 -17.29
CA PHE A 188 9.74 -12.53 -16.71
C PHE A 188 11.21 -12.31 -16.38
N GLN A 189 11.87 -13.36 -15.87
CA GLN A 189 13.30 -13.32 -15.59
C GLN A 189 14.12 -13.27 -16.88
N ASP A 190 13.70 -14.01 -17.91
CA ASP A 190 14.39 -14.04 -19.19
C ASP A 190 14.25 -12.70 -19.93
N LEU A 191 13.07 -12.08 -19.89
CA LEU A 191 12.88 -10.73 -20.42
C LEU A 191 13.73 -9.70 -19.66
N CYS A 192 13.84 -9.81 -18.34
CA CYS A 192 14.74 -8.93 -17.58
C CYS A 192 16.21 -9.09 -17.99
N LYS A 193 16.68 -10.33 -18.23
CA LYS A 193 18.03 -10.56 -18.72
C LYS A 193 18.22 -9.98 -20.12
N GLU A 194 17.24 -10.13 -21.00
CA GLU A 194 17.28 -9.59 -22.37
C GLU A 194 17.37 -8.06 -22.39
N LYS A 195 16.71 -7.40 -21.43
CA LYS A 195 16.68 -5.94 -21.29
C LYS A 195 17.74 -5.37 -20.34
N ASP A 196 18.69 -6.20 -19.87
CA ASP A 196 19.71 -5.82 -18.88
C ASP A 196 19.13 -5.20 -17.58
N ILE A 197 17.98 -5.70 -17.13
CA ILE A 197 17.31 -5.27 -15.89
C ILE A 197 17.69 -6.21 -14.75
N ILE A 198 18.31 -5.66 -13.69
CA ILE A 198 18.57 -6.41 -12.46
C ILE A 198 17.35 -6.32 -11.55
N ILE A 199 16.70 -7.45 -11.32
CA ILE A 199 15.62 -7.53 -10.32
C ILE A 199 16.19 -7.82 -8.95
N LEU A 200 15.82 -6.99 -7.96
CA LEU A 200 16.05 -7.29 -6.55
C LEU A 200 14.72 -7.53 -5.83
N CYS A 201 14.50 -8.78 -5.44
CA CYS A 201 13.35 -9.15 -4.63
C CYS A 201 13.57 -8.73 -3.18
N MET A 202 12.57 -8.09 -2.58
CA MET A 202 12.54 -7.89 -1.13
C MET A 202 12.21 -9.21 -0.42
N SER A 203 12.62 -9.34 0.84
CA SER A 203 12.27 -10.50 1.66
C SER A 203 10.74 -10.61 1.78
N ALA A 204 10.20 -11.83 1.69
CA ALA A 204 8.77 -12.06 1.85
C ALA A 204 8.28 -11.48 3.19
N HIS A 205 7.09 -10.89 3.19
CA HIS A 205 6.48 -10.25 4.38
C HIS A 205 7.28 -9.07 5.00
N SER A 206 8.23 -8.48 4.27
CA SER A 206 8.95 -7.26 4.70
C SER A 206 8.45 -5.98 4.02
N SER A 207 7.40 -6.06 3.19
CA SER A 207 6.85 -4.92 2.45
C SER A 207 6.43 -3.76 3.36
N HIS A 208 5.91 -4.01 4.57
CA HIS A 208 5.57 -2.94 5.50
C HIS A 208 6.78 -2.15 6.05
N LEU A 209 8.00 -2.66 5.89
CA LEU A 209 9.26 -2.01 6.27
C LEU A 209 10.00 -1.44 5.06
N LEU A 210 10.04 -2.19 3.96
CA LEU A 210 10.90 -1.90 2.81
C LEU A 210 10.14 -1.30 1.63
N GLN A 211 8.81 -1.46 1.55
CA GLN A 211 8.01 -0.92 0.46
C GLN A 211 7.57 0.52 0.76
N SER A 212 8.46 1.48 0.47
CA SER A 212 8.19 2.91 0.69
C SER A 212 6.94 3.40 -0.05
N LEU A 213 6.60 2.80 -1.21
CA LEU A 213 5.41 3.17 -1.98
C LEU A 213 4.10 2.97 -1.22
N ASP A 214 3.98 1.92 -0.40
CA ASP A 214 2.73 1.63 0.32
C ASP A 214 2.37 2.74 1.30
N VAL A 215 3.38 3.29 1.99
CA VAL A 215 3.21 4.31 3.02
C VAL A 215 3.24 5.72 2.42
N ALA A 216 4.22 6.01 1.55
CA ALA A 216 4.47 7.36 1.06
C ALA A 216 3.57 7.74 -0.12
N CYS A 217 3.23 6.80 -1.01
CA CYS A 217 2.54 7.09 -2.27
C CYS A 217 1.10 6.57 -2.25
N PHE A 218 0.90 5.27 -2.03
CA PHE A 218 -0.40 4.62 -2.18
C PHE A 218 -1.38 4.97 -1.07
N SER A 219 -0.90 5.15 0.16
CA SER A 219 -1.77 5.55 1.28
C SER A 219 -2.39 6.94 1.09
N PRO A 220 -1.60 8.00 0.77
CA PRO A 220 -2.18 9.31 0.41
C PRO A 220 -3.08 9.26 -0.82
N LEU A 221 -2.69 8.52 -1.87
CA LEU A 221 -3.48 8.38 -3.09
C LEU A 221 -4.85 7.75 -2.83
N LYS A 222 -4.89 6.66 -2.04
CA LYS A 222 -6.16 6.02 -1.62
C LYS A 222 -7.04 6.97 -0.83
N ARG A 223 -6.47 7.78 0.05
CA ARG A 223 -7.21 8.79 0.81
C ARG A 223 -7.83 9.84 -0.12
N ALA A 224 -7.03 10.44 -1.00
CA ALA A 224 -7.50 11.44 -1.95
C ALA A 224 -8.60 10.90 -2.86
N TYR A 225 -8.44 9.68 -3.37
CA TYR A 225 -9.47 8.99 -4.14
C TYR A 225 -10.78 8.82 -3.33
N GLY A 226 -10.68 8.32 -2.10
CA GLY A 226 -11.84 8.17 -1.21
C GLY A 226 -12.55 9.50 -0.92
N ASP A 227 -11.79 10.59 -0.77
CA ASP A 227 -12.31 11.93 -0.57
C ASP A 227 -13.06 12.45 -1.81
N MET A 228 -12.53 12.18 -3.01
CA MET A 228 -13.17 12.55 -4.27
C MET A 228 -14.49 11.81 -4.49
N ILE A 229 -14.51 10.48 -4.28
CA ILE A 229 -15.74 9.68 -4.36
C ILE A 229 -16.77 10.14 -3.31
N SER A 230 -16.32 10.47 -2.10
CA SER A 230 -17.15 11.04 -1.04
C SER A 230 -17.78 12.38 -1.46
N GLY A 231 -17.04 13.24 -2.17
CA GLY A 231 -17.54 14.50 -2.73
C GLY A 231 -18.57 14.28 -3.83
N LEU A 232 -18.28 13.41 -4.80
CA LEU A 232 -19.21 13.08 -5.89
C LEU A 232 -20.53 12.51 -5.39
N ALA A 233 -20.48 11.64 -4.37
CA ALA A 233 -21.69 11.08 -3.76
C ALA A 233 -22.57 12.13 -3.08
N ARG A 234 -22.00 13.24 -2.56
CA ARG A 234 -22.77 14.35 -1.98
C ARG A 234 -23.42 15.23 -3.04
N ASN A 235 -22.73 15.43 -4.17
CA ASN A 235 -23.18 16.34 -5.22
C ASN A 235 -24.22 15.69 -6.17
N ARG A 236 -24.31 14.36 -6.19
CA ARG A 236 -25.32 13.61 -6.98
C ARG A 236 -26.67 13.42 -6.27
N THR A 237 -26.85 13.96 -5.07
CA THR A 237 -28.10 13.88 -4.29
C THR A 237 -29.06 15.05 -4.53
N HIS A 238 -28.92 15.80 -5.63
CA HIS A 238 -29.87 16.80 -6.10
C HIS A 238 -30.34 16.47 -7.52
#